data_AF-A0A8C5GTF8-F1
#
_entry.id   AF-A0A8C5GTF8-F1
#
_cell.length_a   1.000
_cell.length_b   1.000
_cell.length_c   1.000
_cell.angle_alpha   90.00
_cell.angle_beta   90.00
_cell.angle_gamma   90.00
#
_symmetry.space_group_name_H-M   'P 1'
#
loop_
_entity.id
_entity.type
_entity.pdbx_description
1 polymer ?
#
loop_
_entity_poly.entity_id
_entity_poly.type
_entity_poly.pdbx_seq_one_letter_code
_entity_poly.pdbx_strand_id
1 'polypeptide(L)'
;MADSCSTCGADGASEKEQLLSSAASCGSQDLLGGAGHSRPSVLVSSELHREEEEEEEALRRKLKYFFMSPCDKYHAKGRKPFKLGLQLLKIVTVTVQLVLFGLSNQMVVTFKEENTVVFQHLFLKDYEDDVPQAVHTQTEFYQYIHFAVEQYLALPQISLGRYAYVLGSGVNGSALSLCQRYYRRGTIDPVNDTFDIDPHVITECIGLDPQIYSLAAGNGDYKNFTLKFYK
;
A
#
# COMPACT_ATOMS: atom_id res chain seq x y z
N MET A 1 36.98 -3.18 -1.40
CA MET A 1 37.25 -4.43 -2.15
C MET A 1 35.90 -4.85 -2.74
N ALA A 2 35.63 -4.86 -4.03
CA ALA A 2 36.48 -4.79 -5.21
C ALA A 2 35.73 -4.05 -6.35
N ASP A 3 36.51 -3.37 -7.20
CA ASP A 3 36.16 -2.92 -8.53
C ASP A 3 35.78 -4.11 -9.44
N SER A 4 34.93 -3.88 -10.44
CA SER A 4 35.20 -4.32 -11.82
C SER A 4 34.25 -3.67 -12.83
N CYS A 5 34.89 -2.95 -13.75
CA CYS A 5 34.44 -2.58 -15.07
C CYS A 5 34.09 -3.81 -15.91
N SER A 6 33.05 -3.75 -16.76
CA SER A 6 32.89 -4.70 -17.86
C SER A 6 32.39 -4.01 -19.12
N THR A 7 33.22 -4.19 -20.13
CA THR A 7 33.26 -3.71 -21.51
C THR A 7 32.08 -4.10 -22.40
N CYS A 8 31.84 -3.28 -23.42
CA CYS A 8 31.07 -3.63 -24.61
C CYS A 8 31.71 -4.81 -25.34
N GLY A 9 30.96 -5.90 -25.50
CA GLY A 9 31.29 -7.02 -26.38
C GLY A 9 30.62 -6.86 -27.74
N ALA A 10 31.41 -6.99 -28.79
CA ALA A 10 30.96 -7.20 -30.16
C ALA A 10 30.57 -8.67 -30.35
N ASP A 11 29.36 -8.96 -30.83
CA ASP A 11 29.11 -10.00 -31.84
C ASP A 11 27.65 -9.98 -32.33
N GLY A 12 27.41 -10.37 -33.58
CA GLY A 12 26.05 -10.57 -34.10
C GLY A 12 25.77 -10.04 -35.51
N ALA A 13 26.71 -10.19 -36.43
CA ALA A 13 26.57 -9.87 -37.86
C ALA A 13 25.74 -10.90 -38.67
N SER A 14 24.82 -11.67 -38.06
CA SER A 14 24.32 -12.90 -38.69
C SER A 14 22.87 -12.89 -39.23
N GLU A 15 22.08 -11.82 -39.13
CA GLU A 15 20.64 -11.92 -39.46
C GLU A 15 20.16 -11.13 -40.69
N LYS A 16 21.05 -10.41 -41.39
CA LYS A 16 20.65 -9.51 -42.50
C LYS A 16 20.94 -10.02 -43.91
N GLU A 17 21.62 -11.16 -44.05
CA GLU A 17 22.01 -11.71 -45.36
C GLU A 17 20.97 -12.71 -45.93
N GLN A 18 19.92 -13.08 -45.19
CA GLN A 18 19.02 -14.17 -45.58
C GLN A 18 17.73 -13.74 -46.31
N LEU A 19 17.52 -12.44 -46.57
CA LEU A 19 16.29 -11.93 -47.21
C LEU A 19 16.48 -11.32 -48.60
N LEU A 20 17.68 -11.38 -49.19
CA LEU A 20 17.95 -10.81 -50.53
C LEU A 20 18.14 -11.85 -51.65
N SER A 21 17.87 -13.13 -51.39
CA SER A 21 18.11 -14.22 -52.35
C SER A 21 16.87 -15.07 -52.64
N SER A 22 15.74 -14.47 -53.05
CA SER A 22 14.72 -15.24 -53.80
C SER A 22 13.71 -14.34 -54.49
N ALA A 23 13.94 -14.04 -55.77
CA ALA A 23 12.91 -14.01 -56.82
C ALA A 23 13.54 -13.53 -58.14
N ALA A 24 14.30 -14.41 -58.80
CA ALA A 24 14.63 -14.24 -60.20
C ALA A 24 13.54 -14.89 -61.06
N SER A 25 13.15 -14.15 -62.11
CA SER A 25 12.70 -14.63 -63.41
C SER A 25 11.32 -15.27 -63.54
N CYS A 26 10.43 -14.58 -64.25
CA CYS A 26 9.50 -15.23 -65.17
C CYS A 26 9.34 -14.34 -66.41
N GLY A 27 10.08 -14.65 -67.47
CA GLY A 27 9.91 -14.07 -68.79
C GLY A 27 8.88 -14.85 -69.61
N SER A 28 8.03 -14.15 -70.33
CA SER A 28 7.26 -14.70 -71.45
C SER A 28 7.42 -13.74 -72.63
N GLN A 29 8.10 -14.20 -73.68
CA GLN A 29 8.07 -13.56 -74.99
C GLN A 29 6.77 -13.95 -75.68
N ASP A 30 6.09 -13.01 -76.32
CA ASP A 30 5.44 -13.28 -77.60
C ASP A 30 5.40 -12.02 -78.47
N LEU A 31 5.60 -12.29 -79.76
CA LEU A 31 5.86 -11.44 -80.91
C LEU A 31 4.69 -10.53 -81.33
N LEU A 32 5.00 -9.34 -81.89
CA LEU A 32 4.84 -9.00 -83.32
C LEU A 32 5.01 -7.48 -83.56
N GLY A 33 5.49 -7.15 -84.77
CA GLY A 33 6.09 -5.86 -85.12
C GLY A 33 5.13 -4.72 -85.47
N GLY A 34 5.72 -3.58 -85.85
CA GLY A 34 4.99 -2.48 -86.48
C GLY A 34 5.58 -1.10 -86.17
N ALA A 35 6.06 -0.42 -87.21
CA ALA A 35 6.67 0.90 -87.16
C ALA A 35 5.69 2.05 -86.85
N GLY A 36 6.22 3.16 -86.31
CA GLY A 36 5.73 4.52 -86.63
C GLY A 36 5.29 5.43 -85.47
N HIS A 37 5.88 6.62 -85.45
CA HIS A 37 5.35 7.93 -85.00
C HIS A 37 5.14 8.29 -83.51
N SER A 38 6.00 9.24 -83.06
CA SER A 38 5.67 10.52 -82.38
C SER A 38 4.70 10.56 -81.18
N ARG A 39 5.20 10.70 -79.93
CA ARG A 39 4.94 11.82 -78.96
C ARG A 39 5.39 11.51 -77.52
N PRO A 40 5.71 12.53 -76.69
CA PRO A 40 6.29 12.36 -75.37
C PRO A 40 5.19 12.30 -74.30
N SER A 41 4.82 11.10 -73.85
CA SER A 41 4.01 10.91 -72.63
C SER A 41 4.82 10.26 -71.49
N VAL A 42 6.04 9.82 -71.79
CA VAL A 42 6.88 9.04 -70.86
C VAL A 42 7.62 9.94 -69.86
N LEU A 43 7.91 11.20 -70.22
CA LEU A 43 8.72 12.08 -69.37
C LEU A 43 7.98 12.51 -68.10
N VAL A 44 6.66 12.74 -68.16
CA VAL A 44 5.86 13.23 -67.02
C VAL A 44 5.59 12.10 -66.01
N SER A 45 5.37 10.87 -66.47
CA SER A 45 5.21 9.71 -65.58
C SER A 45 6.53 9.26 -64.95
N SER A 46 7.66 9.39 -65.65
CA SER A 46 8.97 9.08 -65.07
C SER A 46 9.45 10.11 -64.06
N GLU A 47 9.15 11.41 -64.22
CA GLU A 47 9.46 12.39 -63.18
C GLU A 47 8.57 12.23 -61.95
N LEU A 48 7.27 11.96 -62.14
CA LEU A 48 6.32 11.70 -61.05
C LEU A 48 6.69 10.44 -60.24
N HIS A 49 7.07 9.34 -60.91
CA HIS A 49 7.50 8.10 -60.23
C HIS A 49 8.82 8.26 -59.48
N ARG A 50 9.74 9.09 -60.00
CA ARG A 50 11.03 9.32 -59.35
C ARG A 50 10.89 10.22 -58.13
N GLU A 51 9.98 11.18 -58.17
CA GLU A 51 9.58 11.98 -57.01
C GLU A 51 8.85 11.13 -55.96
N GLU A 52 7.94 10.23 -56.37
CA GLU A 52 7.26 9.29 -55.45
C GLU A 52 8.24 8.32 -54.78
N GLU A 53 9.22 7.76 -55.50
CA GLU A 53 10.25 6.89 -54.92
C GLU A 53 11.16 7.65 -53.95
N GLU A 54 11.55 8.89 -54.26
CA GLU A 54 12.32 9.73 -53.34
C GLU A 54 11.52 10.11 -52.07
N GLU A 55 10.22 10.35 -52.20
CA GLU A 55 9.32 10.60 -51.07
C GLU A 55 9.10 9.36 -50.21
N GLU A 56 8.93 8.18 -50.83
CA GLU A 56 8.76 6.90 -50.12
C GLU A 56 10.05 6.54 -49.35
N GLU A 57 11.22 6.78 -49.94
CA GLU A 57 12.49 6.61 -49.26
C GLU A 57 12.68 7.62 -48.12
N ALA A 58 12.25 8.87 -48.28
CA ALA A 58 12.27 9.87 -47.23
C ALA A 58 11.33 9.50 -46.06
N LEU A 59 10.16 8.95 -46.37
CA LEU A 59 9.18 8.44 -45.40
C LEU A 59 9.70 7.18 -44.69
N ARG A 60 10.30 6.22 -45.41
CA ARG A 60 10.94 5.03 -44.82
C ARG A 60 12.06 5.41 -43.87
N ARG A 61 12.89 6.40 -44.22
CA ARG A 61 13.97 6.91 -43.34
C ARG A 61 13.40 7.62 -42.10
N LYS A 62 12.33 8.41 -42.24
CA LYS A 62 11.63 9.06 -41.12
C LYS A 62 10.97 8.05 -40.18
N LEU A 63 10.35 7.01 -40.74
CA LEU A 63 9.68 5.96 -39.97
C LEU A 63 10.71 5.12 -39.20
N LYS A 64 11.82 4.72 -39.84
CA LYS A 64 12.94 4.03 -39.19
C LYS A 64 13.55 4.85 -38.06
N TYR A 65 13.70 6.17 -38.22
CA TYR A 65 14.17 7.07 -37.17
C TYR A 65 13.14 7.26 -36.03
N PHE A 66 11.85 7.08 -36.30
CA PHE A 66 10.79 7.14 -35.29
C PHE A 66 10.77 5.88 -34.41
N PHE A 67 11.04 4.71 -35.01
CA PHE A 67 11.10 3.41 -34.33
C PHE A 67 12.47 3.01 -33.75
N MET A 68 13.55 3.74 -34.07
CA MET A 68 14.85 3.52 -33.44
C MET A 68 14.82 3.77 -31.93
N SER A 69 15.61 2.99 -31.18
CA SER A 69 15.68 3.10 -29.73
C SER A 69 16.11 4.52 -29.30
N PRO A 70 15.59 5.06 -28.20
CA PRO A 70 15.91 6.41 -27.73
C PRO A 70 17.41 6.65 -27.47
N CYS A 71 18.15 5.59 -27.10
CA CYS A 71 19.60 5.62 -26.88
C CYS A 71 20.38 5.74 -28.19
N ASP A 72 19.98 5.03 -29.25
CA ASP A 72 20.60 5.13 -30.59
C ASP A 72 20.36 6.52 -31.21
N LYS A 73 19.20 7.10 -30.91
CA LYS A 73 18.80 8.45 -31.34
C LYS A 73 19.62 9.55 -30.66
N TYR A 74 20.12 9.28 -29.45
CA TYR A 74 21.01 10.18 -28.72
C TYR A 74 22.44 10.12 -29.25
N HIS A 75 22.95 8.91 -29.52
CA HIS A 75 24.30 8.69 -30.03
C HIS A 75 24.48 9.19 -31.49
N ALA A 76 23.43 9.14 -32.30
CA ALA A 76 23.48 9.57 -33.70
C ALA A 76 23.28 11.08 -33.95
N LYS A 77 22.79 11.87 -32.97
CA LYS A 77 22.35 13.26 -33.23
C LYS A 77 22.64 14.28 -32.12
N GLY A 78 23.19 13.87 -30.97
CA GLY A 78 23.67 14.78 -29.92
C GLY A 78 22.61 15.62 -29.17
N ARG A 79 21.30 15.43 -29.42
CA ARG A 79 20.24 16.13 -28.68
C ARG A 79 20.07 15.52 -27.29
N LYS A 80 20.46 16.27 -26.25
CA LYS A 80 20.27 15.89 -24.83
C LYS A 80 18.85 15.34 -24.60
N PRO A 81 18.68 14.08 -24.14
CA PRO A 81 17.39 13.42 -24.07
C PRO A 81 16.73 13.80 -22.75
N PHE A 82 16.35 15.07 -22.63
CA PHE A 82 15.69 15.60 -21.44
C PHE A 82 14.46 14.78 -21.04
N LYS A 83 13.78 14.15 -22.01
CA LYS A 83 12.66 13.23 -21.78
C LYS A 83 13.05 11.94 -21.02
N LEU A 84 14.22 11.36 -21.32
CA LEU A 84 14.74 10.19 -20.60
C LEU A 84 15.26 10.56 -19.21
N GLY A 85 15.98 11.69 -19.10
CA GLY A 85 16.47 12.20 -17.82
C GLY A 85 15.34 12.52 -16.84
N LEU A 86 14.25 13.13 -17.33
CA LEU A 86 13.06 13.41 -16.52
C LEU A 86 12.35 12.13 -16.07
N GLN A 87 12.39 11.07 -16.88
CA GLN A 87 11.81 9.77 -16.54
C GLN A 87 12.63 9.04 -15.47
N LEU A 88 13.96 9.10 -15.55
CA LEU A 88 14.85 8.58 -14.50
C LEU A 88 14.70 9.39 -13.20
N LEU A 89 14.65 10.72 -13.29
CA LEU A 89 14.43 11.59 -12.15
C LEU A 89 13.08 11.30 -11.48
N LYS A 90 12.01 11.08 -12.26
CA LYS A 90 10.70 10.68 -11.72
C LYS A 90 10.80 9.39 -10.92
N ILE A 91 11.49 8.37 -11.44
CA ILE A 91 11.66 7.09 -10.73
C ILE A 91 12.37 7.34 -9.40
N VAL A 92 13.51 8.03 -9.42
CA VAL A 92 14.28 8.34 -8.20
C VAL A 92 13.42 9.12 -7.21
N THR A 93 12.72 10.16 -7.64
CA THR A 93 11.86 10.99 -6.78
C THR A 93 10.73 10.16 -6.16
N VAL A 94 10.04 9.32 -6.94
CA VAL A 94 8.95 8.47 -6.43
C VAL A 94 9.48 7.41 -5.47
N THR A 95 10.64 6.81 -5.75
CA THR A 95 11.27 5.83 -4.85
C THR A 95 11.68 6.48 -3.52
N VAL A 96 12.28 7.68 -3.55
CA VAL A 96 12.63 8.43 -2.33
C VAL A 96 11.37 8.79 -1.55
N GLN A 97 10.32 9.29 -2.21
CA GLN A 97 9.04 9.58 -1.57
C GLN A 97 8.43 8.34 -0.90
N LEU A 98 8.47 7.19 -1.56
CA LEU A 98 7.96 5.92 -1.03
C LEU A 98 8.75 5.47 0.21
N VAL A 99 10.09 5.55 0.17
CA VAL A 99 10.94 5.14 1.31
C VAL A 99 10.73 6.05 2.50
N LEU A 100 10.70 7.38 2.30
CA LEU A 100 10.45 8.33 3.39
C LEU A 100 9.07 8.10 4.03
N PHE A 101 8.06 7.86 3.21
CA PHE A 101 6.71 7.52 3.69
C PHE A 101 6.69 6.18 4.45
N GLY A 102 7.37 5.16 3.92
CA GLY A 102 7.49 3.85 4.55
C GLY A 102 8.15 3.91 5.92
N LEU A 103 9.26 4.64 6.04
CA LEU A 103 9.97 4.82 7.31
C LEU A 103 9.13 5.58 8.34
N SER A 104 8.40 6.62 7.91
CA SER A 104 7.53 7.39 8.81
C SER A 104 6.37 6.54 9.32
N ASN A 105 5.71 5.77 8.45
CA ASN A 105 4.63 4.89 8.86
C ASN A 105 5.14 3.75 9.73
N GLN A 106 6.29 3.16 9.39
CA GLN A 106 6.92 2.12 10.20
C GLN A 106 7.18 2.62 11.62
N MET A 107 7.78 3.81 11.78
CA MET A 107 8.05 4.37 13.10
C MET A 107 6.77 4.58 13.94
N VAL A 108 5.71 5.11 13.34
CA VAL A 108 4.42 5.31 14.04
C VAL A 108 3.78 3.98 14.43
N VAL A 109 3.85 2.99 13.53
CA VAL A 109 3.32 1.64 13.79
C VAL A 109 4.13 0.97 14.91
N THR A 110 5.45 0.99 14.84
CA THR A 110 6.33 0.45 15.90
C THR A 110 6.06 1.12 17.24
N PHE A 111 5.96 2.45 17.29
CA PHE A 111 5.61 3.15 18.53
C PHE A 111 4.25 2.67 19.07
N LYS A 112 3.24 2.53 18.21
CA LYS A 112 1.92 2.06 18.63
C LYS A 112 1.97 0.61 19.13
N GLU A 113 2.64 -0.28 18.41
CA GLU A 113 2.75 -1.71 18.73
C GLU A 113 3.49 -1.90 20.04
N GLU A 114 4.67 -1.30 20.19
CA GLU A 114 5.48 -1.38 21.41
C GLU A 114 4.72 -0.86 22.63
N ASN A 115 4.03 0.29 22.51
CA ASN A 115 3.21 0.80 23.61
C ASN A 115 2.00 -0.10 23.91
N THR A 116 1.41 -0.74 22.90
CA THR A 116 0.29 -1.67 23.11
C THR A 116 0.72 -2.90 23.90
N VAL A 117 1.89 -3.47 23.57
CA VAL A 117 2.47 -4.59 24.32
C VAL A 117 2.74 -4.17 25.77
N VAL A 118 3.33 -2.99 25.99
CA VAL A 118 3.54 -2.46 27.35
C VAL A 118 2.22 -2.32 28.10
N PHE A 119 1.15 -1.85 27.46
CA PHE A 119 -0.16 -1.74 28.11
C PHE A 119 -0.78 -3.09 28.43
N GLN A 120 -0.57 -4.12 27.61
CA GLN A 120 -1.01 -5.48 27.94
C GLN A 120 -0.32 -5.96 29.22
N HIS A 121 1.01 -5.86 29.30
CA HIS A 121 1.78 -6.21 30.50
C HIS A 121 1.43 -5.37 31.73
N LEU A 122 0.98 -4.13 31.54
CA LEU A 122 0.67 -3.23 32.65
C LEU A 122 -0.74 -3.43 33.22
N PHE A 123 -1.74 -3.65 32.35
CA PHE A 123 -3.15 -3.67 32.74
C PHE A 123 -3.75 -5.08 32.79
N LEU A 124 -3.19 -6.06 32.08
CA LEU A 124 -3.63 -7.45 32.15
C LEU A 124 -2.79 -8.18 33.21
N LYS A 125 -3.48 -8.73 34.20
CA LYS A 125 -2.83 -9.48 35.27
C LYS A 125 -2.26 -10.79 34.72
N ASP A 126 -1.01 -11.09 35.07
CA ASP A 126 -0.33 -12.33 34.68
C ASP A 126 -0.33 -12.57 33.15
N TYR A 127 -0.18 -11.50 32.36
CA TYR A 127 -0.14 -11.56 30.91
C TYR A 127 1.13 -12.25 30.40
N GLU A 128 0.97 -13.10 29.38
CA GLU A 128 2.06 -13.80 28.71
C GLU A 128 1.97 -13.53 27.19
N ASP A 129 3.13 -13.26 26.58
CA ASP A 129 3.19 -12.91 25.16
C ASP A 129 2.73 -14.10 24.29
N ASP A 130 1.98 -13.80 23.23
CA ASP A 130 1.47 -14.77 22.24
C ASP A 130 0.51 -15.86 22.76
N VAL A 131 0.06 -15.78 24.02
CA VAL A 131 -0.94 -16.70 24.59
C VAL A 131 -2.29 -15.99 24.75
N PRO A 132 -3.38 -16.49 24.13
CA PRO A 132 -4.70 -15.95 24.36
C PRO A 132 -5.14 -16.24 25.80
N GLN A 133 -5.24 -15.20 26.62
CA GLN A 133 -5.67 -15.30 28.01
C GLN A 133 -7.20 -15.27 28.09
N ALA A 134 -7.78 -16.24 28.82
CA ALA A 134 -9.21 -16.29 29.12
C ALA A 134 -9.42 -16.51 30.61
N VAL A 135 -10.46 -15.88 31.16
CA VAL A 135 -10.83 -16.00 32.57
C VAL A 135 -12.03 -16.93 32.68
N HIS A 136 -11.96 -17.90 33.59
CA HIS A 136 -12.96 -18.96 33.70
C HIS A 136 -13.82 -18.87 34.96
N THR A 137 -13.41 -18.07 35.95
CA THR A 137 -14.18 -17.90 37.19
C THR A 137 -14.65 -16.45 37.37
N GLN A 138 -15.82 -16.27 37.99
CA GLN A 138 -16.35 -14.94 38.29
C GLN A 138 -15.43 -14.14 39.21
N THR A 139 -14.84 -14.81 40.21
CA THR A 139 -13.93 -14.19 41.18
C THR A 139 -12.66 -13.69 40.51
N GLU A 140 -12.03 -14.48 39.63
CA GLU A 140 -10.88 -14.01 38.85
C GLU A 140 -11.28 -12.82 37.98
N PHE A 141 -12.44 -12.85 37.33
CA PHE A 141 -12.87 -11.77 36.46
C PHE A 141 -12.97 -10.42 37.21
N TYR A 142 -13.52 -10.42 38.43
CA TYR A 142 -13.50 -9.25 39.31
C TYR A 142 -12.07 -8.81 39.67
N GLN A 143 -11.18 -9.74 40.00
CA GLN A 143 -9.78 -9.43 40.33
C GLN A 143 -9.06 -8.78 39.15
N TYR A 144 -9.27 -9.27 37.92
CA TYR A 144 -8.65 -8.72 36.71
C TYR A 144 -9.15 -7.29 36.42
N ILE A 145 -10.45 -7.03 36.56
CA ILE A 145 -11.00 -5.67 36.41
C ILE A 145 -10.40 -4.74 37.46
N HIS A 146 -10.37 -5.15 38.72
CA HIS A 146 -9.82 -4.32 39.80
C HIS A 146 -8.33 -4.05 39.58
N PHE A 147 -7.56 -5.07 39.18
CA PHE A 147 -6.16 -4.91 38.84
C PHE A 147 -5.96 -3.88 37.73
N ALA A 148 -6.71 -3.98 36.62
CA ALA A 148 -6.60 -3.02 35.52
C ALA A 148 -6.92 -1.58 35.95
N VAL A 149 -7.95 -1.39 36.80
CA VAL A 149 -8.32 -0.08 37.34
C VAL A 149 -7.25 0.47 38.28
N GLU A 150 -6.72 -0.35 39.20
CA GLU A 150 -5.66 0.06 40.13
C GLU A 150 -4.37 0.45 39.39
N GLN A 151 -3.98 -0.35 38.40
CA GLN A 151 -2.82 -0.07 37.54
C GLN A 151 -3.02 1.20 36.71
N TYR A 152 -4.23 1.43 36.20
CA TYR A 152 -4.55 2.69 35.52
C TYR A 152 -4.40 3.88 36.45
N LEU A 153 -4.93 3.83 37.67
CA LEU A 153 -4.85 4.94 38.62
C LEU A 153 -3.41 5.20 39.10
N ALA A 154 -2.57 4.15 39.16
CA ALA A 154 -1.17 4.21 39.55
C ALA A 154 -0.20 4.40 38.35
N LEU A 155 -0.72 4.59 37.14
CA LEU A 155 0.06 4.62 35.89
C LEU A 155 1.29 5.55 35.93
N PRO A 156 1.20 6.80 36.44
CA PRO A 156 2.35 7.71 36.52
C PRO A 156 3.48 7.22 37.43
N GLN A 157 3.18 6.35 38.40
CA GLN A 157 4.15 5.85 39.37
C GLN A 157 4.80 4.54 38.91
N ILE A 158 4.08 3.70 38.16
CA ILE A 158 4.52 2.35 37.80
C ILE A 158 5.11 2.25 36.38
N SER A 159 4.75 3.16 35.47
CA SER A 159 5.19 3.08 34.08
C SER A 159 6.57 3.69 33.84
N LEU A 160 7.32 3.09 32.92
CA LEU A 160 8.60 3.66 32.44
C LEU A 160 8.38 4.75 31.38
N GLY A 161 7.25 4.71 30.68
CA GLY A 161 6.84 5.70 29.69
C GLY A 161 6.23 6.95 30.32
N ARG A 162 6.22 8.06 29.57
CA ARG A 162 5.53 9.29 30.00
C ARG A 162 4.11 9.30 29.46
N TYR A 163 3.16 8.89 30.30
CA TYR A 163 1.73 8.92 29.98
C TYR A 163 1.01 10.01 30.77
N ALA A 164 0.05 10.66 30.13
CA ALA A 164 -0.81 11.66 30.74
C ALA A 164 -2.27 11.26 30.52
N TYR A 165 -3.12 11.56 31.51
CA TYR A 165 -4.54 11.29 31.43
C TYR A 165 -5.26 12.32 30.56
N VAL A 166 -6.26 11.87 29.82
CA VAL A 166 -7.12 12.74 29.00
C VAL A 166 -8.51 12.78 29.61
N LEU A 167 -8.80 13.90 30.30
CA LEU A 167 -10.12 14.18 30.86
C LEU A 167 -11.14 14.45 29.74
N GLY A 168 -12.42 14.17 30.01
CA GLY A 168 -13.50 14.41 29.05
C GLY A 168 -13.67 13.31 27.99
N SER A 169 -12.86 12.26 28.03
CA SER A 169 -12.95 11.13 27.10
C SER A 169 -13.98 10.08 27.53
N GLY A 170 -14.24 9.99 28.83
CA GLY A 170 -15.18 9.04 29.44
C GLY A 170 -16.56 9.61 29.75
N VAL A 171 -17.42 8.73 30.27
CA VAL A 171 -18.76 9.10 30.77
C VAL A 171 -18.65 10.14 31.86
N ASN A 172 -19.58 11.10 31.87
CA ASN A 172 -19.60 12.22 32.83
C ASN A 172 -18.32 13.07 32.84
N GLY A 173 -17.55 13.07 31.75
CA GLY A 173 -16.32 13.86 31.64
C GLY A 173 -15.09 13.22 32.30
N SER A 174 -15.22 11.96 32.74
CA SER A 174 -14.13 11.22 33.38
C SER A 174 -12.96 10.89 32.44
N ALA A 175 -11.82 10.51 33.01
CA ALA A 175 -10.64 10.06 32.26
C ALA A 175 -10.76 8.61 31.77
N LEU A 176 -11.43 7.74 32.53
CA LEU A 176 -11.64 6.33 32.20
C LEU A 176 -13.10 5.95 32.40
N SER A 177 -13.63 5.09 31.52
CA SER A 177 -14.98 4.54 31.66
C SER A 177 -14.94 3.03 31.77
N LEU A 178 -15.50 2.51 32.85
CA LEU A 178 -15.77 1.07 33.00
C LEU A 178 -17.22 0.84 32.61
N CYS A 179 -17.44 0.06 31.54
CA CYS A 179 -18.77 -0.19 30.99
C CYS A 179 -19.07 -1.68 30.96
N GLN A 180 -20.29 -2.04 31.35
CA GLN A 180 -20.85 -3.38 31.18
C GLN A 180 -21.98 -3.32 30.15
N ARG A 181 -22.00 -4.30 29.25
CA ARG A 181 -23.07 -4.52 28.28
C ARG A 181 -23.75 -5.84 28.57
N TYR A 182 -25.07 -5.84 28.67
CA TYR A 182 -25.88 -7.03 28.97
C TYR A 182 -27.24 -6.94 28.27
N TYR A 183 -27.93 -8.07 28.07
CA TYR A 183 -29.27 -8.06 27.50
C TYR A 183 -30.26 -7.47 28.49
N ARG A 184 -31.19 -6.66 27.97
CA ARG A 184 -32.25 -6.00 28.75
C ARG A 184 -33.01 -6.98 29.62
N ARG A 185 -33.25 -8.18 29.09
CA ARG A 185 -33.84 -9.30 29.80
C ARG A 185 -33.15 -10.58 29.33
N GLY A 186 -32.58 -11.32 30.26
CA GLY A 186 -32.02 -12.64 30.04
C GLY A 186 -32.38 -13.50 31.23
N THR A 187 -33.35 -14.40 31.07
CA THR A 187 -33.64 -15.44 32.05
C THR A 187 -33.41 -16.76 31.36
N ILE A 188 -32.34 -17.44 31.76
CA ILE A 188 -31.94 -18.73 31.23
C ILE A 188 -32.04 -19.71 32.40
N ASP A 189 -33.01 -20.62 32.32
CA ASP A 189 -33.16 -21.70 33.29
C ASP A 189 -32.85 -23.03 32.60
N PRO A 190 -31.60 -23.52 32.73
CA PRO A 190 -31.18 -24.75 32.09
C PRO A 190 -31.83 -26.00 32.73
N VAL A 191 -32.40 -25.89 33.94
CA VAL A 191 -33.04 -27.04 34.60
C VAL A 191 -34.40 -27.33 33.96
N ASN A 192 -35.11 -26.28 33.55
CA ASN A 192 -36.43 -26.37 32.94
C ASN A 192 -36.40 -26.27 31.40
N ASP A 193 -35.22 -26.24 30.77
CA ASP A 193 -35.03 -26.02 29.34
C ASP A 193 -35.73 -24.76 28.79
N THR A 194 -35.91 -23.74 29.64
CA THR A 194 -36.59 -22.50 29.26
C THR A 194 -35.63 -21.32 29.22
N PHE A 195 -35.78 -20.48 28.20
CA PHE A 195 -35.10 -19.19 28.14
C PHE A 195 -36.04 -18.10 27.61
N ASP A 196 -35.92 -16.90 28.15
CA ASP A 196 -36.57 -15.69 27.66
C ASP A 196 -35.51 -14.58 27.58
N ILE A 197 -35.22 -14.16 26.35
CA ILE A 197 -34.14 -13.23 26.04
C ILE A 197 -34.72 -12.07 25.21
N ASP A 198 -34.58 -10.86 25.72
CA ASP A 198 -34.74 -9.63 24.94
C ASP A 198 -33.36 -9.18 24.46
N PRO A 199 -33.04 -9.30 23.16
CA PRO A 199 -31.69 -9.03 22.63
C PRO A 199 -31.30 -7.54 22.66
N HIS A 200 -32.16 -6.63 23.14
CA HIS A 200 -31.77 -5.25 23.35
C HIS A 200 -30.61 -5.14 24.34
N VAL A 201 -29.49 -4.58 23.88
CA VAL A 201 -28.29 -4.38 24.70
C VAL A 201 -28.43 -3.12 25.54
N ILE A 202 -28.35 -3.26 26.85
CA ILE A 202 -28.21 -2.15 27.79
C ILE A 202 -26.72 -1.96 28.09
N THR A 203 -26.28 -0.71 28.10
CA THR A 203 -24.91 -0.33 28.50
C THR A 203 -24.97 0.49 29.77
N GLU A 204 -24.28 0.03 30.80
CA GLU A 204 -24.14 0.71 32.09
C GLU A 204 -22.67 1.03 32.32
N CYS A 205 -22.36 2.30 32.59
CA CYS A 205 -20.98 2.77 32.69
C CYS A 205 -20.77 3.58 33.97
N ILE A 206 -19.58 3.45 34.54
CA ILE A 206 -19.07 4.30 35.61
C ILE A 206 -17.84 5.07 35.12
N GLY A 207 -17.72 6.33 35.55
CA GLY A 207 -16.57 7.18 35.26
C GLY A 207 -15.54 7.10 36.39
N LEU A 208 -14.26 7.04 36.02
CA LEU A 208 -13.13 6.94 36.94
C LEU A 208 -12.09 8.02 36.61
N ASP A 209 -11.71 8.77 37.64
CA ASP A 209 -10.75 9.86 37.53
C ASP A 209 -9.52 9.63 38.42
N PRO A 210 -8.30 9.97 37.94
CA PRO A 210 -7.10 9.89 38.75
C PRO A 210 -7.15 10.92 39.88
N GLN A 211 -6.65 10.56 41.06
CA GLN A 211 -6.70 11.41 42.27
C GLN A 211 -6.08 12.81 42.07
N ILE A 212 -5.14 12.96 41.14
CA ILE A 212 -4.48 14.24 40.82
C ILE A 212 -5.49 15.31 40.34
N TYR A 213 -6.63 14.89 39.80
CA TYR A 213 -7.70 15.76 39.30
C TYR A 213 -8.96 15.74 40.19
N SER A 214 -8.93 15.02 41.31
CA SER A 214 -10.06 14.87 42.24
C SER A 214 -10.19 16.09 43.16
N LEU A 215 -10.79 17.16 42.64
CA LEU A 215 -11.18 18.34 43.42
C LEU A 215 -12.70 18.48 43.59
N ALA A 216 -13.50 17.68 42.89
CA ALA A 216 -14.94 17.65 43.08
C ALA A 216 -15.55 16.31 42.61
N ALA A 217 -16.39 15.74 43.48
CA ALA A 217 -17.42 14.74 43.19
C ALA A 217 -16.96 13.33 42.77
N GLY A 218 -16.84 12.46 43.79
CA GLY A 218 -17.18 11.04 43.72
C GLY A 218 -16.30 10.21 42.78
N ASN A 219 -15.23 9.63 43.32
CA ASN A 219 -14.80 8.33 42.80
C ASN A 219 -16.04 7.44 42.82
N GLY A 220 -16.61 7.13 41.65
CA GLY A 220 -17.55 6.03 41.55
C GLY A 220 -16.84 4.84 42.16
N ASP A 221 -17.35 4.35 43.28
CA ASP A 221 -16.73 3.26 44.01
C ASP A 221 -16.84 2.03 43.13
N TYR A 222 -15.84 1.84 42.27
CA TYR A 222 -15.79 0.76 41.28
C TYR A 222 -15.85 -0.60 41.98
N LYS A 223 -15.55 -0.65 43.28
CA LYS A 223 -15.72 -1.83 44.13
C LYS A 223 -17.18 -2.23 44.33
N ASN A 224 -18.12 -1.32 44.10
CA ASN A 224 -19.56 -1.58 44.12
C ASN A 224 -20.13 -1.95 42.74
N PHE A 225 -19.28 -2.08 41.72
CA PHE A 225 -19.69 -2.47 40.38
C PHE A 225 -20.08 -3.96 40.36
N THR A 226 -21.37 -4.26 40.23
CA THR A 226 -21.89 -5.63 40.27
C THR A 226 -22.21 -6.13 38.86
N LEU A 227 -21.41 -7.08 38.38
CA LEU A 227 -21.57 -7.67 37.06
C LEU A 227 -22.82 -8.56 36.96
N LYS A 228 -23.48 -8.53 35.80
CA LYS A 228 -24.57 -9.43 35.43
C LYS A 228 -24.00 -10.51 34.51
N PHE A 229 -23.75 -11.70 35.05
CA PHE A 229 -23.18 -12.81 34.28
C PHE A 229 -24.21 -13.59 33.43
N TYR A 230 -25.48 -13.56 33.84
CA TYR A 230 -26.53 -14.41 33.25
C TYR A 230 -27.57 -13.60 32.46
N LYS A 231 -27.26 -12.36 32.10
CA LYS A 231 -28.12 -11.44 31.35
C LYS A 231 -27.34 -10.82 30.23
#